data_AF-A0A0E3WZK2-F1
#
_entry.id   AF-A0A0E3WZK2-F1
#
_cell.length_a   1.000
_cell.length_b   1.000
_cell.length_c   1.000
_cell.angle_alpha   90.00
_cell.angle_beta   90.00
_cell.angle_gamma   90.00
#
_symmetry.space_group_name_H-M   'P 1'
#
loop_
_entity.id
_entity.type
_entity.pdbx_description
1 polymer ?
#
loop_
_entity_poly.entity_id
_entity_poly.type
_entity_poly.pdbx_seq_one_letter_code
_entity_poly.pdbx_strand_id
1 'polypeptide(L)'
;MKDRENTGTDEVDENIEMTTSDEVIESVDAADSGDIVESVDAADSGDIVESVDAADSDDIVESVDTADSDDIVESVDAADSGDIVESVDTTDSDEFTESNDIADPDNLEGSIEVSESNEFAEVGESQIAETIALDANGDPILIHEAEIPRMSEEELEKIEQYVINIRLGESRKNVRVKEFLSDPKGALYRYPYYAMFFSGPLALLFMAFGLSMTWGTPAIDHVILFSVWLFIIPPAITYHRKHKFIGKVEEYMPNFLRDIAEMSRAGLTLPAALGTVAKGEYGAMTGEIKKMDGSVSWGISFEETIEYFAKRMNTPLISRSVALITQASRAGGRVSFVLEAAARDASELKVLEKERRGNMAVYVVISYIAFFVFIFVILMLSTRFVPVMFEASQAVAGSGSAGGSFIGSFDPDNFIRVLYHASVIQGFMSGLVAGQLGESRISAGLKHSFILTFIAWVSFLIL
;
A
#
# COMPACT_ATOMS: atom_id res chain seq x y z
N MET A 1 -0.52 -23.62 -49.43
CA MET A 1 -0.35 -24.69 -50.46
C MET A 1 0.35 -24.17 -51.71
N LYS A 2 1.69 -24.21 -51.70
CA LYS A 2 2.51 -24.12 -52.91
C LYS A 2 3.37 -25.38 -52.90
N ASP A 3 2.85 -26.45 -53.51
CA ASP A 3 3.51 -27.75 -53.62
C ASP A 3 4.98 -27.57 -54.07
N ARG A 4 5.94 -27.79 -53.17
CA ARG A 4 7.33 -28.06 -53.55
C ARG A 4 7.37 -29.50 -54.06
N GLU A 5 7.75 -29.66 -55.32
CA GLU A 5 7.92 -30.95 -55.96
C GLU A 5 9.15 -31.62 -55.35
N ASN A 6 8.96 -32.71 -54.58
CA ASN A 6 10.03 -33.58 -54.07
C ASN A 6 11.07 -33.89 -55.16
N THR A 7 12.23 -33.24 -55.05
CA THR A 7 13.44 -33.55 -55.80
C THR A 7 14.50 -34.02 -54.83
N GLY A 8 14.61 -35.33 -54.62
CA GLY A 8 15.60 -35.97 -53.73
C GLY A 8 17.06 -35.70 -54.10
N THR A 9 17.51 -34.48 -53.81
CA THR A 9 18.88 -34.02 -53.79
C THR A 9 19.02 -33.16 -52.55
N ASP A 10 19.93 -33.51 -51.64
CA ASP A 10 20.30 -32.70 -50.46
C ASP A 10 20.42 -31.21 -50.89
N GLU A 11 19.41 -30.40 -50.61
CA GLU A 11 19.38 -28.97 -50.91
C GLU A 11 19.81 -28.18 -49.66
N VAL A 12 20.50 -27.07 -49.88
CA VAL A 12 20.89 -26.16 -48.81
C VAL A 12 20.15 -24.85 -49.09
N ASP A 13 19.11 -24.60 -48.30
CA ASP A 13 18.31 -23.37 -48.37
C ASP A 13 18.76 -22.42 -47.24
N GLU A 14 19.15 -21.19 -47.59
CA GLU A 14 19.58 -20.19 -46.60
C GLU A 14 18.37 -19.69 -45.78
N ASN A 15 17.25 -19.30 -46.39
CA ASN A 15 16.07 -18.81 -45.65
C ASN A 15 14.77 -19.29 -46.30
N ILE A 16 13.82 -19.76 -45.49
CA ILE A 16 12.48 -20.18 -45.93
C ILE A 16 11.43 -19.28 -45.26
N GLU A 17 10.76 -18.45 -46.04
CA GLU A 17 9.71 -17.52 -45.61
C GLU A 17 8.39 -17.94 -46.28
N MET A 18 7.40 -18.33 -45.48
CA MET A 18 6.22 -19.04 -45.99
C MET A 18 5.06 -18.12 -46.42
N THR A 19 4.96 -16.88 -45.90
CA THR A 19 3.69 -16.15 -45.96
C THR A 19 3.84 -14.64 -46.22
N THR A 20 2.69 -14.00 -46.37
CA THR A 20 2.52 -12.55 -46.29
C THR A 20 1.24 -12.31 -45.49
N SER A 21 1.30 -11.45 -44.47
CA SER A 21 0.26 -11.10 -43.47
C SER A 21 -1.23 -11.37 -43.82
N ASP A 22 -1.98 -11.81 -42.80
CA ASP A 22 -3.44 -12.07 -42.75
C ASP A 22 -3.92 -13.33 -43.53
N GLU A 23 -3.19 -14.44 -43.50
CA GLU A 23 -3.56 -15.74 -44.09
C GLU A 23 -3.88 -16.85 -43.06
N VAL A 24 -4.63 -17.87 -43.49
CA VAL A 24 -4.91 -19.09 -42.69
C VAL A 24 -4.23 -20.27 -43.36
N ILE A 25 -3.37 -20.96 -42.63
CA ILE A 25 -2.44 -21.98 -43.14
C ILE A 25 -2.69 -23.31 -42.42
N GLU A 26 -2.92 -24.36 -43.21
CA GLU A 26 -3.24 -25.71 -42.72
C GLU A 26 -1.99 -26.49 -42.28
N SER A 27 -0.83 -26.22 -42.88
CA SER A 27 0.46 -26.86 -42.56
C SER A 27 1.62 -26.08 -43.17
N VAL A 28 2.75 -26.10 -42.45
CA VAL A 28 4.03 -25.50 -42.82
C VAL A 28 5.10 -26.58 -42.70
N ASP A 29 5.59 -27.11 -43.82
CA ASP A 29 6.68 -28.11 -43.85
C ASP A 29 7.99 -27.42 -44.26
N ALA A 30 8.95 -27.33 -43.35
CA ALA A 30 10.12 -26.48 -43.57
C ALA A 30 11.30 -27.19 -44.25
N ALA A 31 11.47 -28.49 -44.05
CA ALA A 31 12.54 -29.29 -44.66
C ALA A 31 12.01 -30.63 -45.21
N ASP A 32 12.60 -31.09 -46.31
CA ASP A 32 12.42 -32.45 -46.82
C ASP A 32 13.65 -33.30 -46.43
N SER A 33 13.47 -34.62 -46.26
CA SER A 33 14.53 -35.52 -45.79
C SER A 33 15.91 -35.32 -46.44
N GLY A 34 16.92 -35.02 -45.62
CA GLY A 34 18.31 -34.81 -45.99
C GLY A 34 18.71 -33.34 -46.23
N ASP A 35 17.85 -32.38 -45.90
CA ASP A 35 18.09 -30.95 -46.13
C ASP A 35 18.82 -30.26 -44.96
N ILE A 36 19.46 -29.13 -45.28
CA ILE A 36 20.06 -28.22 -44.30
C ILE A 36 19.46 -26.83 -44.49
N VAL A 37 18.79 -26.31 -43.45
CA VAL A 37 18.09 -25.02 -43.46
C VAL A 37 18.65 -24.08 -42.39
N GLU A 38 19.01 -22.85 -42.75
CA GLU A 38 19.55 -21.85 -41.78
C GLU A 38 18.41 -21.24 -40.95
N SER A 39 17.33 -20.76 -41.59
CA SER A 39 16.18 -20.19 -40.87
C SER A 39 14.84 -20.50 -41.52
N VAL A 40 13.82 -20.67 -40.68
CA VAL A 40 12.42 -20.91 -41.08
C VAL A 40 11.52 -19.88 -40.39
N ASP A 41 10.80 -19.08 -41.18
CA ASP A 41 9.78 -18.12 -40.71
C ASP A 41 8.40 -18.61 -41.17
N ALA A 42 7.62 -19.15 -40.22
CA ALA A 42 6.36 -19.85 -40.55
C ALA A 42 5.15 -18.93 -40.76
N ALA A 43 5.11 -17.78 -40.10
CA ALA A 43 4.01 -16.82 -40.14
C ALA A 43 4.48 -15.36 -40.04
N ASP A 44 3.68 -14.47 -40.63
CA ASP A 44 3.79 -13.01 -40.54
C ASP A 44 2.57 -12.47 -39.78
N SER A 45 2.70 -11.29 -39.17
CA SER A 45 1.63 -10.64 -38.37
C SER A 45 0.19 -10.81 -38.89
N GLY A 46 -0.69 -11.36 -38.06
CA GLY A 46 -2.11 -11.59 -38.32
C GLY A 46 -2.46 -12.97 -38.91
N ASP A 47 -1.52 -13.91 -38.97
CA ASP A 47 -1.71 -15.24 -39.55
C ASP A 47 -2.25 -16.26 -38.52
N ILE A 48 -2.96 -17.28 -39.02
CA ILE A 48 -3.40 -18.44 -38.21
C ILE A 48 -2.82 -19.72 -38.83
N VAL A 49 -1.98 -20.44 -38.09
CA VAL A 49 -1.30 -21.66 -38.54
C VAL A 49 -1.75 -22.87 -37.74
N GLU A 50 -2.25 -23.91 -38.42
CA GLU A 50 -2.77 -25.13 -37.78
C GLU A 50 -1.63 -26.09 -37.35
N SER A 51 -0.60 -26.25 -38.19
CA SER A 51 0.60 -27.03 -37.83
C SER A 51 1.88 -26.50 -38.49
N VAL A 52 2.99 -26.63 -37.79
CA VAL A 52 4.35 -26.36 -38.30
C VAL A 52 5.23 -27.59 -38.04
N ASP A 53 5.73 -28.19 -39.12
CA ASP A 53 6.65 -29.34 -39.11
C ASP A 53 8.02 -28.85 -39.61
N ALA A 54 8.96 -28.63 -38.69
CA ALA A 54 10.20 -27.94 -39.03
C ALA A 54 11.29 -28.85 -39.63
N ALA A 55 11.32 -30.13 -39.31
CA ALA A 55 12.34 -31.08 -39.77
C ALA A 55 11.76 -32.49 -39.90
N ASP A 56 12.16 -33.21 -40.94
CA ASP A 56 11.53 -34.45 -41.38
C ASP A 56 12.57 -35.54 -41.75
N SER A 57 13.11 -36.21 -40.72
CA SER A 57 14.02 -37.38 -40.81
C SER A 57 15.36 -37.20 -41.55
N ASP A 58 16.42 -37.17 -40.74
CA ASP A 58 17.83 -36.93 -41.09
C ASP A 58 18.14 -35.46 -41.54
N ASP A 59 17.41 -34.47 -41.03
CA ASP A 59 17.54 -33.03 -41.36
C ASP A 59 18.36 -32.21 -40.34
N ILE A 60 18.85 -31.04 -40.75
CA ILE A 60 19.51 -30.05 -39.87
C ILE A 60 18.90 -28.66 -40.05
N VAL A 61 18.33 -28.08 -38.98
CA VAL A 61 17.73 -26.75 -38.96
C VAL A 61 18.36 -25.87 -37.87
N GLU A 62 18.87 -24.68 -38.23
CA GLU A 62 19.58 -23.81 -37.27
C GLU A 62 18.59 -22.95 -36.43
N SER A 63 17.60 -22.31 -37.05
CA SER A 63 16.53 -21.61 -36.32
C SER A 63 15.14 -21.77 -36.94
N VAL A 64 14.13 -21.83 -36.09
CA VAL A 64 12.71 -21.85 -36.46
C VAL A 64 11.97 -20.77 -35.67
N ASP A 65 11.44 -19.78 -36.36
CA ASP A 65 10.60 -18.71 -35.81
C ASP A 65 9.18 -18.93 -36.31
N THR A 66 8.28 -19.40 -35.43
CA THR A 66 6.95 -19.85 -35.90
C THR A 66 5.91 -18.75 -36.00
N ALA A 67 6.08 -17.65 -35.28
CA ALA A 67 5.05 -16.63 -35.15
C ALA A 67 5.60 -15.25 -34.79
N ASP A 68 4.94 -14.23 -35.34
CA ASP A 68 5.19 -12.81 -35.13
C ASP A 68 4.01 -12.17 -34.36
N SER A 69 4.05 -10.86 -34.14
CA SER A 69 3.00 -10.16 -33.39
C SER A 69 1.59 -10.34 -33.98
N ASP A 70 0.63 -10.73 -33.13
CA ASP A 70 -0.80 -10.94 -33.45
C ASP A 70 -1.16 -12.25 -34.19
N ASP A 71 -0.29 -13.28 -34.17
CA ASP A 71 -0.52 -14.60 -34.79
C ASP A 71 -1.20 -15.62 -33.84
N ILE A 72 -1.65 -16.76 -34.39
CA ILE A 72 -2.15 -17.92 -33.62
C ILE A 72 -1.62 -19.22 -34.24
N VAL A 73 -0.89 -20.02 -33.46
CA VAL A 73 -0.36 -21.33 -33.90
C VAL A 73 -0.95 -22.47 -33.05
N GLU A 74 -1.62 -23.44 -33.67
CA GLU A 74 -2.29 -24.55 -32.97
C GLU A 74 -1.32 -25.66 -32.55
N SER A 75 -0.38 -26.03 -33.42
CA SER A 75 0.64 -27.06 -33.13
C SER A 75 1.98 -26.80 -33.80
N VAL A 76 3.06 -27.18 -33.13
CA VAL A 76 4.44 -27.16 -33.65
C VAL A 76 5.11 -28.50 -33.33
N ASP A 77 5.60 -29.18 -34.37
CA ASP A 77 6.44 -30.38 -34.32
C ASP A 77 7.83 -30.02 -34.87
N ALA A 78 8.77 -29.79 -33.96
CA ALA A 78 10.06 -29.20 -34.34
C ALA A 78 11.05 -30.19 -34.95
N ALA A 79 11.00 -31.47 -34.53
CA ALA A 79 12.01 -32.45 -34.93
C ALA A 79 11.52 -33.87 -34.74
N ASP A 80 11.91 -34.75 -35.66
CA ASP A 80 11.67 -36.18 -35.58
C ASP A 80 12.96 -36.96 -35.22
N SER A 81 12.86 -38.28 -35.11
CA SER A 81 13.99 -39.11 -34.69
C SER A 81 15.12 -39.11 -35.75
N GLY A 82 16.24 -38.47 -35.45
CA GLY A 82 17.40 -38.37 -36.35
C GLY A 82 17.79 -36.94 -36.75
N ASP A 83 16.94 -35.95 -36.43
CA ASP A 83 17.12 -34.55 -36.87
C ASP A 83 17.93 -33.71 -35.88
N ILE A 84 18.57 -32.64 -36.32
CA ILE A 84 19.27 -31.70 -35.44
C ILE A 84 18.63 -30.32 -35.58
N VAL A 85 18.02 -29.83 -34.50
CA VAL A 85 17.48 -28.46 -34.44
C VAL A 85 18.23 -27.66 -33.37
N GLU A 86 18.84 -26.54 -33.75
CA GLU A 86 19.64 -25.73 -32.83
C GLU A 86 18.77 -24.79 -31.98
N SER A 87 17.76 -24.14 -32.57
CA SER A 87 16.86 -23.25 -31.85
C SER A 87 15.45 -23.24 -32.43
N VAL A 88 14.45 -23.10 -31.54
CA VAL A 88 13.05 -22.94 -31.90
C VAL A 88 12.49 -21.82 -31.02
N ASP A 89 11.96 -20.77 -31.65
CA ASP A 89 11.22 -19.68 -31.02
C ASP A 89 9.77 -19.74 -31.49
N THR A 90 8.85 -19.98 -30.55
CA THR A 90 7.45 -20.21 -30.90
C THR A 90 6.56 -18.98 -30.80
N THR A 91 6.97 -17.93 -30.09
CA THR A 91 6.09 -16.79 -29.80
C THR A 91 6.85 -15.54 -29.36
N ASP A 92 6.49 -14.39 -29.90
CA ASP A 92 7.04 -13.10 -29.49
C ASP A 92 5.99 -12.25 -28.75
N SER A 93 5.91 -12.39 -27.41
CA SER A 93 5.10 -11.56 -26.49
C SER A 93 3.57 -11.44 -26.79
N ASP A 94 2.74 -12.02 -25.91
CA ASP A 94 1.25 -11.93 -25.91
C ASP A 94 0.49 -12.91 -26.86
N GLU A 95 1.09 -14.04 -27.23
CA GLU A 95 0.53 -15.01 -28.19
C GLU A 95 0.11 -16.37 -27.59
N PHE A 96 -0.66 -17.19 -28.33
CA PHE A 96 -1.30 -18.42 -27.84
C PHE A 96 -0.92 -19.66 -28.69
N THR A 97 -0.10 -20.56 -28.12
CA THR A 97 0.19 -21.88 -28.70
C THR A 97 -0.58 -22.99 -27.96
N GLU A 98 -1.35 -23.82 -28.66
CA GLU A 98 -2.20 -24.84 -28.01
C GLU A 98 -1.43 -26.13 -27.63
N SER A 99 -0.46 -26.53 -28.45
CA SER A 99 0.40 -27.70 -28.19
C SER A 99 1.78 -27.54 -28.82
N ASN A 100 2.83 -28.05 -28.15
CA ASN A 100 4.20 -27.96 -28.63
C ASN A 100 4.93 -29.27 -28.29
N ASP A 101 5.22 -30.10 -29.29
CA ASP A 101 5.90 -31.39 -29.15
C ASP A 101 7.34 -31.24 -29.68
N ILE A 102 8.23 -30.75 -28.81
CA ILE A 102 9.68 -30.66 -29.10
C ILE A 102 10.31 -32.01 -28.68
N ALA A 103 10.79 -32.79 -29.64
CA ALA A 103 11.26 -34.17 -29.43
C ALA A 103 12.57 -34.34 -28.62
N ASP A 104 12.96 -35.60 -28.42
CA ASP A 104 13.99 -36.16 -27.51
C ASP A 104 15.27 -35.28 -27.31
N PRO A 105 15.72 -35.01 -26.06
CA PRO A 105 16.81 -34.09 -25.75
C PRO A 105 18.20 -34.50 -26.26
N ASP A 106 18.33 -35.66 -26.91
CA ASP A 106 19.57 -36.10 -27.56
C ASP A 106 19.78 -35.42 -28.95
N ASN A 107 18.76 -34.74 -29.49
CA ASN A 107 18.74 -34.10 -30.82
C ASN A 107 18.79 -32.55 -30.80
N LEU A 108 18.90 -31.92 -29.62
CA LEU A 108 18.91 -30.46 -29.45
C LEU A 108 20.27 -29.96 -28.94
N GLU A 109 20.94 -29.06 -29.67
CA GLU A 109 22.24 -28.48 -29.27
C GLU A 109 22.15 -27.05 -28.70
N GLY A 110 20.99 -26.37 -28.76
CA GLY A 110 20.82 -24.97 -28.32
C GLY A 110 19.67 -24.70 -27.33
N SER A 111 19.35 -23.41 -27.14
CA SER A 111 18.40 -22.91 -26.13
C SER A 111 16.96 -22.92 -26.65
N ILE A 112 16.04 -23.48 -25.86
CA ILE A 112 14.60 -23.38 -26.07
C ILE A 112 14.07 -22.18 -25.26
N GLU A 113 13.55 -21.15 -25.93
CA GLU A 113 12.79 -20.07 -25.29
C GLU A 113 11.29 -20.36 -25.41
N VAL A 114 10.75 -21.11 -24.45
CA VAL A 114 9.30 -21.23 -24.28
C VAL A 114 8.88 -20.27 -23.18
N SER A 115 8.05 -19.28 -23.51
CA SER A 115 7.38 -18.49 -22.48
C SER A 115 6.36 -19.36 -21.74
N GLU A 116 6.79 -19.99 -20.64
CA GLU A 116 5.93 -20.78 -19.76
C GLU A 116 4.74 -19.94 -19.25
N SER A 117 3.55 -20.22 -19.78
CA SER A 117 2.30 -19.83 -19.13
C SER A 117 1.88 -20.93 -18.13
N ASN A 118 2.01 -20.59 -16.85
CA ASN A 118 1.34 -21.20 -15.68
C ASN A 118 1.48 -22.71 -15.41
N GLU A 119 2.29 -22.97 -14.38
CA GLU A 119 2.26 -24.12 -13.47
C GLU A 119 0.80 -24.44 -13.00
N PHE A 120 0.13 -25.37 -13.68
CA PHE A 120 -1.11 -25.98 -13.17
C PHE A 120 -0.77 -26.89 -11.99
N ALA A 121 -0.97 -26.39 -10.78
CA ALA A 121 -1.00 -27.20 -9.58
C ALA A 121 -2.17 -28.19 -9.66
N GLU A 122 -1.85 -29.43 -10.05
CA GLU A 122 -2.70 -30.58 -9.87
C GLU A 122 -2.94 -30.80 -8.36
N VAL A 123 -4.07 -30.29 -7.83
CA VAL A 123 -4.56 -30.65 -6.49
C VAL A 123 -6.06 -30.87 -6.52
N GLY A 124 -6.42 -32.14 -6.62
CA GLY A 124 -7.51 -32.75 -5.87
C GLY A 124 -8.93 -32.45 -6.36
N GLU A 125 -9.48 -33.40 -7.11
CA GLU A 125 -10.92 -33.66 -7.14
C GLU A 125 -11.51 -33.63 -5.71
N SER A 126 -12.37 -32.65 -5.42
CA SER A 126 -13.57 -32.79 -4.57
C SER A 126 -14.09 -31.40 -4.14
N GLN A 127 -15.31 -31.08 -4.60
CA GLN A 127 -16.21 -30.02 -4.11
C GLN A 127 -15.97 -28.58 -4.59
N ILE A 128 -16.26 -28.27 -5.86
CA ILE A 128 -16.75 -26.93 -6.24
C ILE A 128 -17.73 -27.08 -7.41
N ALA A 129 -18.99 -26.71 -7.22
CA ALA A 129 -19.98 -26.61 -8.30
C ALA A 129 -20.82 -25.33 -8.13
N GLU A 130 -20.15 -24.21 -7.86
CA GLU A 130 -20.79 -22.88 -7.78
C GLU A 130 -19.77 -21.80 -8.17
N THR A 131 -19.96 -21.19 -9.35
CA THR A 131 -19.18 -20.05 -9.83
C THR A 131 -20.07 -18.80 -9.78
N ILE A 132 -19.56 -17.72 -9.21
CA ILE A 132 -20.24 -16.43 -9.11
C ILE A 132 -19.86 -15.60 -10.33
N ALA A 133 -20.83 -15.21 -11.15
CA ALA A 133 -20.65 -14.26 -12.25
C ALA A 133 -21.30 -12.91 -11.92
N LEU A 134 -21.14 -11.92 -12.80
CA LEU A 134 -21.72 -10.58 -12.64
C LEU A 134 -22.77 -10.34 -13.74
N ASP A 135 -23.90 -9.72 -13.40
CA ASP A 135 -24.88 -9.24 -14.38
C ASP A 135 -24.34 -8.02 -15.16
N ALA A 136 -25.06 -7.59 -16.20
CA ALA A 136 -24.71 -6.41 -17.01
C ALA A 136 -24.65 -5.08 -16.21
N ASN A 137 -25.06 -5.06 -14.94
CA ASN A 137 -25.00 -3.92 -14.03
C ASN A 137 -23.95 -4.10 -12.91
N GLY A 138 -23.22 -5.23 -12.87
CA GLY A 138 -22.17 -5.53 -11.89
C GLY A 138 -22.64 -6.19 -10.60
N ASP A 139 -23.84 -6.78 -10.56
CA ASP A 139 -24.35 -7.51 -9.38
C ASP A 139 -24.06 -9.03 -9.47
N PRO A 140 -23.72 -9.72 -8.35
CA PRO A 140 -23.35 -11.13 -8.38
C PRO A 140 -24.54 -12.06 -8.66
N ILE A 141 -24.45 -12.85 -9.73
CA ILE A 141 -25.37 -13.92 -10.13
C ILE A 141 -24.68 -15.28 -9.92
N LEU A 142 -25.42 -16.27 -9.41
CA LEU A 142 -24.98 -17.66 -9.36
C LEU A 142 -25.27 -18.32 -10.70
N ILE A 143 -24.22 -18.71 -11.45
CA ILE A 143 -24.39 -19.43 -12.72
C ILE A 143 -24.19 -20.93 -12.47
N HIS A 144 -25.13 -21.73 -12.96
CA HIS A 144 -24.97 -23.18 -13.02
C HIS A 144 -24.13 -23.56 -14.25
N GLU A 145 -23.24 -24.54 -14.10
CA GLU A 145 -22.25 -25.05 -15.07
C GLU A 145 -22.77 -25.28 -16.51
N ALA A 146 -24.09 -25.37 -16.69
CA ALA A 146 -24.76 -25.49 -17.99
C ALA A 146 -24.87 -24.18 -18.81
N GLU A 147 -24.52 -23.01 -18.26
CA GLU A 147 -24.62 -21.69 -18.93
C GLU A 147 -23.28 -21.12 -19.42
N ILE A 148 -22.16 -21.72 -19.00
CA ILE A 148 -20.78 -21.38 -19.40
C ILE A 148 -20.56 -21.40 -20.93
N PRO A 149 -21.12 -22.33 -21.73
CA PRO A 149 -20.81 -22.41 -23.17
C PRO A 149 -21.48 -21.32 -24.04
N ARG A 150 -22.07 -20.27 -23.46
CA ARG A 150 -22.67 -19.14 -24.19
C ARG A 150 -22.12 -17.77 -23.83
N MET A 151 -21.11 -17.70 -22.96
CA MET A 151 -20.52 -16.43 -22.53
C MET A 151 -19.41 -16.03 -23.50
N SER A 152 -19.33 -14.76 -23.87
CA SER A 152 -18.22 -14.26 -24.69
C SER A 152 -16.93 -14.24 -23.87
N GLU A 153 -15.79 -14.37 -24.52
CA GLU A 153 -14.45 -14.36 -23.93
C GLU A 153 -14.21 -13.16 -22.98
N GLU A 154 -14.70 -11.98 -23.37
CA GLU A 154 -14.63 -10.75 -22.57
C GLU A 154 -15.44 -10.81 -21.23
N GLU A 155 -16.46 -11.68 -21.15
CA GLU A 155 -17.23 -11.90 -19.92
C GLU A 155 -16.56 -12.91 -19.00
N LEU A 156 -15.88 -13.91 -19.58
CA LEU A 156 -15.10 -14.91 -18.85
C LEU A 156 -13.88 -14.28 -18.18
N GLU A 157 -13.15 -13.42 -18.89
CA GLU A 157 -11.98 -12.71 -18.36
C GLU A 157 -12.32 -11.82 -17.16
N LYS A 158 -13.47 -11.12 -17.21
CA LYS A 158 -13.96 -10.28 -16.09
C LYS A 158 -14.30 -11.11 -14.85
N ILE A 159 -14.88 -12.30 -15.05
CA ILE A 159 -15.21 -13.21 -13.95
C ILE A 159 -13.93 -13.78 -13.34
N GLU A 160 -12.96 -14.15 -14.16
CA GLU A 160 -11.67 -14.66 -13.71
C GLU A 160 -10.90 -13.60 -12.90
N GLN A 161 -10.76 -12.39 -13.43
CA GLN A 161 -10.18 -11.25 -12.73
C GLN A 161 -10.88 -10.95 -11.39
N TYR A 162 -12.21 -11.08 -11.34
CA TYR A 162 -12.99 -10.89 -10.12
C TYR A 162 -12.72 -12.00 -9.07
N VAL A 163 -12.69 -13.26 -9.50
CA VAL A 163 -12.40 -14.42 -8.63
C VAL A 163 -10.97 -14.37 -8.09
N ILE A 164 -9.99 -14.02 -8.94
CA ILE A 164 -8.59 -13.80 -8.55
C ILE A 164 -8.51 -12.70 -7.50
N ASN A 165 -9.17 -11.55 -7.71
CA ASN A 165 -9.18 -10.45 -6.74
C ASN A 165 -9.81 -10.84 -5.39
N ILE A 166 -10.87 -11.65 -5.39
CA ILE A 166 -11.48 -12.19 -4.15
C ILE A 166 -10.48 -13.11 -3.42
N ARG A 167 -9.90 -14.10 -4.11
CA ARG A 167 -8.93 -15.03 -3.51
C ARG A 167 -7.67 -14.33 -3.01
N LEU A 168 -7.15 -13.36 -3.76
CA LEU A 168 -6.03 -12.51 -3.34
C LEU A 168 -6.39 -11.65 -2.12
N GLY A 169 -7.64 -11.18 -2.03
CA GLY A 169 -8.16 -10.46 -0.87
C GLY A 169 -8.18 -11.31 0.41
N GLU A 170 -8.62 -12.56 0.31
CA GLU A 170 -8.62 -13.51 1.44
C GLU A 170 -7.20 -13.92 1.85
N SER A 171 -6.32 -14.18 0.88
CA SER A 171 -4.91 -14.50 1.15
C SER A 171 -4.19 -13.37 1.88
N ARG A 172 -4.43 -12.10 1.49
CA ARG A 172 -3.92 -10.91 2.21
C ARG A 172 -4.44 -10.78 3.64
N LYS A 173 -5.61 -11.35 3.98
CA LYS A 173 -6.15 -11.32 5.34
C LYS A 173 -5.38 -12.28 6.25
N ASN A 174 -5.07 -13.49 5.76
CA ASN A 174 -4.29 -14.48 6.47
C ASN A 174 -2.82 -14.06 6.65
N VAL A 175 -2.23 -13.43 5.63
CA VAL A 175 -0.87 -12.85 5.72
C VAL A 175 -0.81 -11.73 6.77
N ARG A 176 -1.82 -10.85 6.84
CA ARG A 176 -1.90 -9.77 7.83
C ARG A 176 -2.02 -10.28 9.28
N VAL A 177 -2.75 -11.37 9.50
CA VAL A 177 -2.86 -12.01 10.83
C VAL A 177 -1.54 -12.68 11.21
N LYS A 178 -0.88 -13.36 10.27
CA LYS A 178 0.43 -14.00 10.49
C LYS A 178 1.55 -12.98 10.74
N GLU A 179 1.53 -11.85 10.04
CA GLU A 179 2.44 -10.72 10.25
C GLU A 179 2.18 -10.02 11.60
N PHE A 180 0.92 -9.92 12.03
CA PHE A 180 0.54 -9.41 13.36
C PHE A 180 0.98 -10.33 14.51
N LEU A 181 0.86 -11.66 14.36
CA LEU A 181 1.36 -12.61 15.36
C LEU A 181 2.89 -12.62 15.45
N SER A 182 3.58 -12.37 14.33
CA SER A 182 5.05 -12.41 14.28
C SER A 182 5.70 -11.14 14.84
N ASP A 183 5.09 -9.96 14.66
CA ASP A 183 5.52 -8.71 15.32
C ASP A 183 4.31 -7.84 15.75
N PRO A 184 3.76 -8.06 16.96
CA PRO A 184 2.60 -7.30 17.44
C PRO A 184 2.94 -5.81 17.65
N LYS A 185 4.21 -5.47 17.89
CA LYS A 185 4.63 -4.06 18.07
C LYS A 185 4.72 -3.37 16.71
N GLY A 186 5.37 -4.00 15.72
CA GLY A 186 5.49 -3.51 14.34
C GLY A 186 4.15 -3.34 13.64
N ALA A 187 3.23 -4.30 13.81
CA ALA A 187 1.91 -4.25 13.20
C ALA A 187 1.02 -3.11 13.79
N LEU A 188 1.09 -2.88 15.10
CA LEU A 188 0.45 -1.73 15.76
C LEU A 188 1.00 -0.38 15.25
N TYR A 189 2.28 -0.33 14.84
CA TYR A 189 2.89 0.88 14.28
C TYR A 189 2.48 1.12 12.82
N ARG A 190 2.27 0.06 12.03
CA ARG A 190 1.94 0.18 10.60
C ARG A 190 0.48 0.64 10.39
N TYR A 191 -0.42 0.23 11.28
CA TYR A 191 -1.85 0.53 11.19
C TYR A 191 -2.43 1.12 12.49
N PRO A 192 -2.52 2.47 12.61
CA PRO A 192 -2.96 3.13 13.84
C PRO A 192 -4.43 2.86 14.20
N TYR A 193 -5.28 2.45 13.25
CA TYR A 193 -6.67 2.06 13.52
C TYR A 193 -6.78 0.80 14.40
N TYR A 194 -5.83 -0.15 14.30
CA TYR A 194 -5.84 -1.33 15.18
C TYR A 194 -5.50 -0.97 16.62
N ALA A 195 -4.72 0.10 16.85
CA ALA A 195 -4.44 0.58 18.20
C ALA A 195 -5.74 0.97 18.94
N MET A 196 -6.71 1.58 18.25
CA MET A 196 -8.03 1.89 18.81
C MET A 196 -8.88 0.63 19.03
N PHE A 197 -8.83 -0.33 18.10
CA PHE A 197 -9.58 -1.58 18.21
C PHE A 197 -9.16 -2.41 19.44
N PHE A 198 -7.87 -2.39 19.80
CA PHE A 198 -7.37 -3.06 20.99
C PHE A 198 -7.49 -2.21 22.27
N SER A 199 -7.24 -0.90 22.21
CA SER A 199 -7.31 -0.05 23.40
C SER A 199 -8.73 0.20 23.90
N GLY A 200 -9.73 0.24 23.01
CA GLY A 200 -11.14 0.47 23.34
C GLY A 200 -11.72 -0.58 24.31
N PRO A 201 -11.76 -1.86 23.92
CA PRO A 201 -12.27 -2.93 24.79
C PRO A 201 -11.47 -3.07 26.08
N LEU A 202 -10.14 -2.89 26.03
CA LEU A 202 -9.29 -2.95 27.22
C LEU A 202 -9.61 -1.82 28.21
N ALA A 203 -9.81 -0.60 27.71
CA ALA A 203 -10.21 0.54 28.55
C ALA A 203 -11.61 0.36 29.14
N LEU A 204 -12.57 -0.18 28.38
CA LEU A 204 -13.92 -0.48 28.88
C LEU A 204 -13.92 -1.58 29.93
N LEU A 205 -13.13 -2.64 29.76
CA LEU A 205 -12.98 -3.70 30.77
C LEU A 205 -12.37 -3.15 32.05
N PHE A 206 -11.31 -2.33 31.94
CA PHE A 206 -10.71 -1.67 33.09
C PHE A 206 -11.71 -0.74 33.79
N MET A 207 -12.50 0.01 33.03
CA MET A 207 -13.53 0.90 33.56
C MET A 207 -14.64 0.11 34.28
N ALA A 208 -15.16 -0.96 33.69
CA ALA A 208 -16.22 -1.78 34.26
C ALA A 208 -15.77 -2.51 35.54
N PHE A 209 -14.56 -3.08 35.52
CA PHE A 209 -13.95 -3.72 36.69
C PHE A 209 -13.70 -2.70 37.81
N GLY A 210 -13.12 -1.54 37.47
CA GLY A 210 -12.85 -0.48 38.42
C GLY A 210 -14.12 0.09 39.05
N LEU A 211 -15.16 0.38 38.25
CA LEU A 211 -16.47 0.83 38.74
C LEU A 211 -17.12 -0.18 39.68
N SER A 212 -17.05 -1.47 39.35
CA SER A 212 -17.58 -2.54 40.21
C SER A 212 -16.86 -2.63 41.55
N MET A 213 -15.57 -2.28 41.62
CA MET A 213 -14.77 -2.39 42.85
C MET A 213 -14.81 -1.12 43.71
N THR A 214 -14.96 0.06 43.11
CA THR A 214 -14.88 1.34 43.84
C THR A 214 -16.23 2.01 44.10
N TRP A 215 -17.34 1.31 43.90
CA TRP A 215 -18.68 1.87 44.03
C TRP A 215 -18.89 2.54 45.40
N GLY A 216 -19.28 3.81 45.40
CA GLY A 216 -19.56 4.60 46.61
C GLY A 216 -18.34 5.27 47.25
N THR A 217 -17.14 5.17 46.67
CA THR A 217 -15.93 5.84 47.19
C THR A 217 -15.49 7.02 46.31
N PRO A 218 -14.79 8.03 46.88
CA PRO A 218 -14.16 9.10 46.09
C PRO A 218 -13.16 8.61 45.02
N ALA A 219 -12.68 7.37 45.12
CA ALA A 219 -11.72 6.79 44.19
C ALA A 219 -12.28 6.54 42.77
N ILE A 220 -13.60 6.62 42.58
CA ILE A 220 -14.25 6.49 41.26
C ILE A 220 -13.65 7.47 40.24
N ASP A 221 -13.33 8.69 40.68
CA ASP A 221 -12.81 9.75 39.81
C ASP A 221 -11.43 9.39 39.22
N HIS A 222 -10.59 8.67 39.98
CA HIS A 222 -9.31 8.18 39.50
C HIS A 222 -9.46 7.04 38.52
N VAL A 223 -10.38 6.10 38.79
CA VAL A 223 -10.68 4.97 37.89
C VAL A 223 -11.13 5.46 36.52
N ILE A 224 -12.01 6.47 36.48
CA ILE A 224 -12.49 7.08 35.23
C ILE A 224 -11.34 7.79 34.49
N LEU A 225 -10.51 8.54 35.19
CA LEU A 225 -9.40 9.25 34.56
C LEU A 225 -8.35 8.27 33.98
N PHE A 226 -8.01 7.21 34.72
CA PHE A 226 -7.08 6.19 34.24
C PHE A 226 -7.65 5.37 33.06
N SER A 227 -8.96 5.08 33.03
CA SER A 227 -9.57 4.40 31.89
C SER A 227 -9.52 5.25 30.61
N VAL A 228 -9.76 6.56 30.73
CA VAL A 228 -9.63 7.53 29.62
C VAL A 228 -8.18 7.61 29.13
N TRP A 229 -7.20 7.63 30.02
CA TRP A 229 -5.78 7.60 29.63
C TRP A 229 -5.40 6.28 28.94
N LEU A 230 -5.86 5.13 29.45
CA LEU A 230 -5.62 3.83 28.84
C LEU A 230 -6.19 3.76 27.42
N PHE A 231 -7.33 4.40 27.18
CA PHE A 231 -7.92 4.52 25.85
C PHE A 231 -7.07 5.39 24.89
N ILE A 232 -6.56 6.53 25.38
CA ILE A 232 -5.90 7.56 24.58
C ILE A 232 -4.42 7.28 24.30
N ILE A 233 -3.68 6.74 25.28
CA ILE A 233 -2.21 6.62 25.20
C ILE A 233 -1.76 5.74 24.02
N PRO A 234 -2.28 4.51 23.81
CA PRO A 234 -1.78 3.67 22.73
C PRO A 234 -2.02 4.26 21.34
N PRO A 235 -3.22 4.77 20.99
CA PRO A 235 -3.44 5.48 19.73
C PRO A 235 -2.59 6.75 19.60
N ALA A 236 -2.44 7.55 20.66
CA ALA A 236 -1.66 8.78 20.60
C ALA A 236 -0.19 8.51 20.21
N ILE A 237 0.42 7.46 20.76
CA ILE A 237 1.80 7.09 20.47
C ILE A 237 1.95 6.57 19.03
N THR A 238 1.06 5.68 18.58
CA THR A 238 1.14 5.09 17.23
C THR A 238 0.92 6.14 16.14
N TYR A 239 -0.10 6.98 16.28
CA TYR A 239 -0.36 8.10 15.36
C TYR A 239 0.83 9.05 15.31
N HIS A 240 1.40 9.44 16.47
CA HIS A 240 2.52 10.36 16.52
C HIS A 240 3.76 9.80 15.83
N ARG A 241 4.11 8.53 16.06
CA ARG A 241 5.26 7.89 15.40
C ARG A 241 5.08 7.79 13.89
N LYS A 242 3.91 7.35 13.42
CA LYS A 242 3.61 7.25 12.00
C LYS A 242 3.70 8.61 11.31
N HIS A 243 3.10 9.65 11.89
CA HIS A 243 3.14 11.00 11.32
C HIS A 243 4.54 11.59 11.34
N LYS A 244 5.33 11.33 12.39
CA LYS A 244 6.73 11.76 12.44
C LYS A 244 7.59 11.09 11.36
N PHE A 245 7.34 9.82 11.07
CA PHE A 245 8.02 9.13 9.96
C PHE A 245 7.62 9.73 8.61
N ILE A 246 6.31 9.86 8.35
CA ILE A 246 5.78 10.44 7.12
C ILE A 246 6.32 11.86 6.90
N GLY A 247 6.25 12.71 7.93
CA GLY A 247 6.76 14.08 7.83
C GLY A 247 8.26 14.17 7.56
N LYS A 248 9.06 13.22 8.04
CA LYS A 248 10.48 13.13 7.67
C LYS A 248 10.66 12.70 6.21
N VAL A 249 9.88 11.75 5.72
CA VAL A 249 9.93 11.36 4.29
C VAL A 249 9.56 12.55 3.40
N GLU A 250 8.52 13.31 3.75
CA GLU A 250 8.15 14.52 3.01
C GLU A 250 9.23 15.61 3.06
N GLU A 251 10.04 15.68 4.13
CA GLU A 251 11.16 16.64 4.23
C GLU A 251 12.30 16.31 3.25
N TYR A 252 12.53 15.02 2.98
CA TYR A 252 13.51 14.56 1.99
C TYR A 252 12.97 14.48 0.56
N MET A 253 11.64 14.49 0.38
CA MET A 253 10.97 14.42 -0.92
C MET A 253 11.51 15.42 -1.94
N PRO A 254 11.68 16.73 -1.63
CA PRO A 254 12.15 17.69 -2.62
C PRO A 254 13.58 17.40 -3.09
N ASN A 255 14.45 16.91 -2.20
CA ASN A 255 15.82 16.53 -2.55
C ASN A 255 15.82 15.29 -3.45
N PHE A 256 15.02 14.28 -3.13
CA PHE A 256 14.84 13.10 -3.98
C PHE A 256 14.40 13.48 -5.40
N LEU A 257 13.39 14.35 -5.53
CA LEU A 257 12.90 14.82 -6.83
C LEU A 257 13.96 15.60 -7.60
N ARG A 258 14.70 16.47 -6.91
CA ARG A 258 15.78 17.26 -7.51
C ARG A 258 16.89 16.36 -8.04
N ASP A 259 17.31 15.36 -7.26
CA ASP A 259 18.40 14.48 -7.65
C ASP A 259 18.00 13.58 -8.85
N ILE A 260 16.76 13.08 -8.90
CA ILE A 260 16.23 12.40 -10.10
C ILE A 260 16.18 13.36 -11.30
N ALA A 261 15.77 14.63 -11.10
CA ALA A 261 15.74 15.62 -12.17
C ALA A 261 17.13 15.91 -12.73
N GLU A 262 18.15 16.01 -11.85
CA GLU A 262 19.55 16.24 -12.23
C GLU A 262 20.13 15.04 -13.00
N MET A 263 19.84 13.81 -12.56
CA MET A 263 20.25 12.58 -13.26
C MET A 263 19.56 12.42 -14.61
N SER A 264 18.26 12.71 -14.68
CA SER A 264 17.51 12.71 -15.95
C SER A 264 18.06 13.76 -16.92
N ARG A 265 18.43 14.95 -16.42
CA ARG A 265 19.09 15.99 -17.23
C ARG A 265 20.47 15.55 -17.74
N ALA A 266 21.17 14.69 -17.01
CA ALA A 266 22.43 14.09 -17.43
C ALA A 266 22.25 12.94 -18.46
N GLY A 267 21.01 12.61 -18.84
CA GLY A 267 20.69 11.61 -19.85
C GLY A 267 20.34 10.23 -19.30
N LEU A 268 20.26 10.05 -17.98
CA LEU A 268 19.79 8.79 -17.39
C LEU A 268 18.27 8.65 -17.56
N THR A 269 17.80 7.42 -17.81
CA THR A 269 16.38 7.09 -17.74
C THR A 269 15.89 7.21 -16.29
N LEU A 270 14.58 7.41 -16.07
CA LEU A 270 14.04 7.52 -14.70
C LEU A 270 14.27 6.26 -13.85
N PRO A 271 14.12 5.03 -14.39
CA PRO A 271 14.54 3.81 -13.69
C PRO A 271 16.02 3.82 -13.29
N ALA A 272 16.92 4.18 -14.22
CA ALA A 272 18.36 4.20 -13.94
C ALA A 272 18.76 5.30 -12.93
N ALA A 273 18.09 6.46 -12.99
CA ALA A 273 18.23 7.52 -12.00
C ALA A 273 17.78 7.05 -10.62
N LEU A 274 16.62 6.37 -10.54
CA LEU A 274 16.13 5.80 -9.27
C LEU A 274 17.14 4.82 -8.66
N GLY A 275 17.72 3.92 -9.46
CA GLY A 275 18.73 2.98 -8.97
C GLY A 275 20.04 3.63 -8.53
N THR A 276 20.38 4.79 -9.10
CA THR A 276 21.53 5.59 -8.63
C THR A 276 21.21 6.28 -7.30
N VAL A 277 20.03 6.88 -7.18
CA VAL A 277 19.53 7.53 -5.95
C VAL A 277 19.36 6.51 -4.82
N ALA A 278 18.95 5.27 -5.11
CA ALA A 278 18.78 4.22 -4.11
C ALA A 278 20.07 3.79 -3.41
N LYS A 279 21.23 3.98 -4.07
CA LYS A 279 22.56 3.75 -3.49
C LYS A 279 23.01 4.87 -2.54
N GLY A 280 22.35 6.03 -2.58
CA GLY A 280 22.62 7.18 -1.70
C GLY A 280 21.96 7.09 -0.32
N GLU A 281 22.20 8.11 0.51
CA GLU A 281 21.60 8.24 1.84
C GLU A 281 20.59 9.40 1.90
N TYR A 282 19.31 9.07 2.06
CA TYR A 282 18.18 10.02 2.14
C TYR A 282 17.48 9.96 3.52
N GLY A 283 18.25 9.71 4.57
CA GLY A 283 17.75 9.62 5.94
C GLY A 283 16.55 8.66 6.07
N ALA A 284 15.40 9.19 6.48
CA ALA A 284 14.17 8.41 6.69
C ALA A 284 13.53 7.89 5.38
N MET A 285 13.86 8.50 4.24
CA MET A 285 13.32 8.14 2.94
C MET A 285 14.13 7.03 2.25
N THR A 286 15.38 6.79 2.67
CA THR A 286 16.27 5.76 2.10
C THR A 286 15.61 4.38 2.02
N GLY A 287 14.94 3.96 3.09
CA GLY A 287 14.26 2.66 3.14
C GLY A 287 13.07 2.58 2.20
N GLU A 288 12.46 3.70 1.84
CA GLU A 288 11.35 3.75 0.88
C GLU A 288 11.89 3.79 -0.56
N ILE A 289 12.99 4.51 -0.81
CA ILE A 289 13.67 4.54 -2.12
C ILE A 289 14.19 3.17 -2.51
N LYS A 290 14.83 2.44 -1.58
CA LYS A 290 15.30 1.07 -1.83
C LYS A 290 14.17 0.10 -2.18
N LYS A 291 12.96 0.30 -1.61
CA LYS A 291 11.79 -0.50 -1.99
C LYS A 291 11.32 -0.17 -3.41
N MET A 292 11.36 1.11 -3.79
CA MET A 292 11.01 1.54 -5.14
C MET A 292 12.00 1.00 -6.17
N ASP A 293 13.30 1.12 -5.89
CA ASP A 293 14.35 0.53 -6.73
C ASP A 293 14.21 -0.99 -6.86
N GLY A 294 13.94 -1.67 -5.74
CA GLY A 294 13.58 -3.08 -5.74
C GLY A 294 12.44 -3.37 -6.72
N SER A 295 11.27 -2.73 -6.54
CA SER A 295 10.11 -2.94 -7.41
C SER A 295 10.43 -2.74 -8.90
N VAL A 296 11.21 -1.70 -9.24
CA VAL A 296 11.62 -1.45 -10.63
C VAL A 296 12.60 -2.52 -11.13
N SER A 297 13.53 -3.00 -10.29
CA SER A 297 14.44 -4.09 -10.66
C SER A 297 13.74 -5.45 -10.84
N TRP A 298 12.54 -5.62 -10.27
CA TRP A 298 11.68 -6.81 -10.45
C TRP A 298 10.70 -6.65 -11.63
N GLY A 299 10.91 -5.70 -12.54
CA GLY A 299 10.10 -5.53 -13.75
C GLY A 299 8.84 -4.67 -13.62
N ILE A 300 8.53 -4.14 -12.43
CA ILE A 300 7.37 -3.24 -12.26
C ILE A 300 7.70 -1.87 -12.87
N SER A 301 6.77 -1.29 -13.64
CA SER A 301 6.96 0.04 -14.23
C SER A 301 7.29 1.12 -13.17
N PHE A 302 8.08 2.12 -13.57
CA PHE A 302 8.49 3.21 -12.67
C PHE A 302 7.27 4.03 -12.20
N GLU A 303 6.33 4.26 -13.11
CA GLU A 303 5.09 4.99 -12.88
C GLU A 303 4.27 4.33 -11.79
N GLU A 304 4.05 3.02 -11.92
CA GLU A 304 3.27 2.24 -10.98
C GLU A 304 3.98 2.16 -9.61
N THR A 305 5.30 1.98 -9.61
CA THR A 305 6.10 1.94 -8.38
C THR A 305 5.98 3.23 -7.56
N ILE A 306 6.14 4.39 -8.21
CA ILE A 306 6.07 5.69 -7.56
C ILE A 306 4.61 6.00 -7.13
N GLU A 307 3.61 5.52 -7.89
CA GLU A 307 2.19 5.61 -7.51
C GLU A 307 1.86 4.77 -6.26
N TYR A 308 2.35 3.53 -6.17
CA TYR A 308 2.23 2.71 -4.96
C TYR A 308 2.88 3.37 -3.75
N PHE A 309 4.03 4.00 -3.94
CA PHE A 309 4.67 4.80 -2.90
C PHE A 309 3.79 5.99 -2.45
N ALA A 310 3.19 6.73 -3.40
CA ALA A 310 2.27 7.82 -3.08
C ALA A 310 1.03 7.33 -2.32
N LYS A 311 0.43 6.21 -2.74
CA LYS A 311 -0.72 5.57 -2.05
C LYS A 311 -0.35 5.13 -0.63
N ARG A 312 0.86 4.61 -0.43
CA ARG A 312 1.36 4.17 0.90
C ARG A 312 1.59 5.35 1.85
N MET A 313 2.18 6.42 1.37
CA MET A 313 2.49 7.59 2.19
C MET A 313 1.25 8.46 2.46
N ASN A 314 0.33 8.52 1.48
CA ASN A 314 -0.97 9.21 1.55
C ASN A 314 -0.87 10.63 2.12
N THR A 315 -0.11 11.48 1.42
CA THR A 315 0.01 12.90 1.76
C THR A 315 -0.20 13.77 0.53
N PRO A 316 -0.84 14.95 0.67
CA PRO A 316 -1.10 15.83 -0.47
C PRO A 316 0.17 16.26 -1.22
N LEU A 317 1.28 16.47 -0.49
CA LEU A 317 2.56 16.85 -1.09
C LEU A 317 3.10 15.73 -1.97
N ILE A 318 3.23 14.52 -1.41
CA ILE A 318 3.80 13.37 -2.14
C ILE A 318 2.92 13.00 -3.32
N SER A 319 1.60 12.87 -3.13
CA SER A 319 0.68 12.51 -4.21
C SER A 319 0.70 13.52 -5.35
N ARG A 320 0.78 14.83 -5.07
CA ARG A 320 0.90 15.87 -6.10
C ARG A 320 2.23 15.79 -6.85
N SER A 321 3.33 15.64 -6.13
CA SER A 321 4.65 15.48 -6.75
C SER A 321 4.71 14.24 -7.63
N VAL A 322 4.19 13.10 -7.16
CA VAL A 322 4.13 11.85 -7.93
C VAL A 322 3.28 11.99 -9.18
N ALA A 323 2.10 12.61 -9.09
CA ALA A 323 1.26 12.83 -10.27
C ALA A 323 2.00 13.63 -11.36
N LEU A 324 2.77 14.65 -10.98
CA LEU A 324 3.59 15.42 -11.91
C LEU A 324 4.72 14.59 -12.53
N ILE A 325 5.36 13.72 -11.74
CA ILE A 325 6.41 12.80 -12.21
C ILE A 325 5.83 11.81 -13.24
N THR A 326 4.71 11.16 -12.92
CA THR A 326 4.08 10.16 -13.78
C THR A 326 3.63 10.79 -15.11
N GLN A 327 3.02 11.97 -15.06
CA GLN A 327 2.65 12.72 -16.28
C GLN A 327 3.88 13.12 -17.10
N ALA A 328 4.96 13.53 -16.43
CA ALA A 328 6.20 13.87 -17.11
C ALA A 328 6.85 12.66 -17.78
N SER A 329 6.87 11.51 -17.10
CA SER A 329 7.44 10.27 -17.60
C SER A 329 6.71 9.80 -18.86
N ARG A 330 5.37 9.72 -18.79
CA ARG A 330 4.52 9.32 -19.92
C ARG A 330 4.65 10.26 -21.14
N ALA A 331 4.97 11.53 -20.93
CA ALA A 331 5.10 12.52 -22.00
C ALA A 331 6.46 12.49 -22.73
N GLY A 332 7.47 11.78 -22.20
CA GLY A 332 8.74 11.43 -22.88
C GLY A 332 9.71 12.57 -23.23
N GLY A 333 9.23 13.79 -23.47
CA GLY A 333 10.03 14.91 -23.96
C GLY A 333 10.11 16.05 -22.96
N ARG A 334 11.14 16.05 -22.10
CA ARG A 334 11.48 17.06 -21.05
C ARG A 334 11.09 16.73 -19.60
N VAL A 335 11.21 15.47 -19.22
CA VAL A 335 10.95 15.02 -17.84
C VAL A 335 11.73 15.84 -16.79
N SER A 336 12.99 16.17 -17.06
CA SER A 336 13.84 16.94 -16.14
C SER A 336 13.29 18.32 -15.75
N PHE A 337 12.61 19.03 -16.66
CA PHE A 337 12.05 20.36 -16.38
C PHE A 337 10.80 20.27 -15.51
N VAL A 338 9.96 19.26 -15.73
CA VAL A 338 8.75 19.04 -14.92
C VAL A 338 9.14 18.56 -13.52
N LEU A 339 10.14 17.68 -13.42
CA LEU A 339 10.69 17.23 -12.13
C LEU A 339 11.32 18.38 -11.34
N GLU A 340 12.07 19.28 -11.99
CA GLU A 340 12.65 20.45 -11.33
C GLU A 340 11.56 21.42 -10.84
N ALA A 341 10.53 21.65 -11.64
CA ALA A 341 9.38 22.45 -11.22
C ALA A 341 8.67 21.82 -10.02
N ALA A 342 8.47 20.50 -10.02
CA ALA A 342 7.88 19.75 -8.91
C ALA A 342 8.75 19.78 -7.65
N ALA A 343 10.08 19.68 -7.80
CA ALA A 343 11.03 19.76 -6.68
C ALA A 343 11.04 21.16 -6.05
N ARG A 344 10.99 22.22 -6.87
CA ARG A 344 10.90 23.61 -6.40
C ARG A 344 9.59 23.86 -5.67
N ASP A 345 8.46 23.44 -6.23
CA ASP A 345 7.14 23.54 -5.61
C ASP A 345 7.06 22.76 -4.27
N ALA A 346 7.59 21.54 -4.24
CA ALA A 346 7.68 20.76 -3.00
C ALA A 346 8.56 21.44 -1.92
N SER A 347 9.67 22.07 -2.34
CA SER A 347 10.54 22.83 -1.44
C SER A 347 9.85 24.07 -0.89
N GLU A 348 9.17 24.85 -1.75
CA GLU A 348 8.42 26.05 -1.34
C GLU A 348 7.28 25.68 -0.36
N LEU A 349 6.54 24.60 -0.63
CA LEU A 349 5.55 24.08 0.32
C LEU A 349 6.16 23.75 1.69
N LYS A 350 7.33 23.12 1.72
CA LYS A 350 8.01 22.79 2.99
C LYS A 350 8.51 24.01 3.74
N VAL A 351 8.98 25.04 3.04
CA VAL A 351 9.33 26.33 3.64
C VAL A 351 8.08 26.96 4.28
N LEU A 352 6.97 27.04 3.53
CA LEU A 352 5.71 27.57 4.05
C LEU A 352 5.18 26.78 5.26
N GLU A 353 5.28 25.45 5.23
CA GLU A 353 4.88 24.60 6.35
C GLU A 353 5.74 24.86 7.60
N LYS A 354 7.06 25.02 7.42
CA LYS A 354 8.00 25.33 8.51
C LYS A 354 7.73 26.70 9.11
N GLU A 355 7.49 27.71 8.27
CA GLU A 355 7.10 29.05 8.73
C GLU A 355 5.78 29.03 9.48
N ARG A 356 4.76 28.35 8.93
CA ARG A 356 3.45 28.17 9.58
C ARG A 356 3.63 27.51 10.94
N ARG A 357 4.41 26.42 11.02
CA ARG A 357 4.65 25.72 12.30
C ARG A 357 5.36 26.60 13.32
N GLY A 358 6.34 27.40 12.87
CA GLY A 358 7.04 28.37 13.72
C GLY A 358 6.10 29.44 14.27
N ASN A 359 5.29 30.04 13.40
CA ASN A 359 4.30 31.05 13.78
C ASN A 359 3.22 30.46 14.70
N MET A 360 2.80 29.21 14.45
CA MET A 360 1.80 28.54 15.27
C MET A 360 2.32 28.09 16.64
N ALA A 361 3.63 27.88 16.80
CA ALA A 361 4.24 27.47 18.08
C ALA A 361 3.93 28.47 19.22
N VAL A 362 3.81 29.76 18.91
CA VAL A 362 3.44 30.80 19.89
C VAL A 362 2.05 30.54 20.48
N TYR A 363 1.08 30.12 19.67
CA TYR A 363 -0.27 29.82 20.16
C TYR A 363 -0.31 28.57 21.04
N VAL A 364 0.55 27.58 20.78
CA VAL A 364 0.72 26.42 21.66
C VAL A 364 1.19 26.88 23.05
N VAL A 365 2.19 27.77 23.11
CA VAL A 365 2.69 28.32 24.38
C VAL A 365 1.60 29.11 25.12
N ILE A 366 0.81 29.93 24.42
CA ILE A 366 -0.31 30.66 25.03
C ILE A 366 -1.33 29.70 25.65
N SER A 367 -1.68 28.60 24.97
CA SER A 367 -2.61 27.59 25.51
C SER A 367 -2.08 26.97 26.81
N TYR A 368 -0.78 26.66 26.87
CA TYR A 368 -0.14 26.13 28.07
C TYR A 368 -0.16 27.13 29.23
N ILE A 369 0.17 28.40 28.98
CA ILE A 369 0.14 29.44 30.01
C ILE A 369 -1.27 29.61 30.57
N ALA A 370 -2.30 29.65 29.71
CA ALA A 370 -3.69 29.75 30.14
C ALA A 370 -4.09 28.60 31.07
N PHE A 371 -3.66 27.38 30.76
CA PHE A 371 -3.88 26.21 31.61
C PHE A 371 -3.18 26.32 32.98
N PHE A 372 -1.92 26.74 33.01
CA PHE A 372 -1.18 26.90 34.28
C PHE A 372 -1.77 28.00 35.16
N VAL A 373 -2.16 29.13 34.56
CA VAL A 373 -2.85 30.20 35.29
C VAL A 373 -4.16 29.70 35.88
N PHE A 374 -4.92 28.90 35.14
CA PHE A 374 -6.15 28.31 35.65
C PHE A 374 -5.92 27.37 36.83
N ILE A 375 -4.97 26.44 36.72
CA ILE A 375 -4.58 25.56 37.84
C ILE A 375 -4.13 26.39 39.05
N PHE A 376 -3.33 27.43 38.83
CA PHE A 376 -2.89 28.32 39.90
C PHE A 376 -4.07 28.99 40.63
N VAL A 377 -5.04 29.53 39.89
CA VAL A 377 -6.24 30.15 40.48
C VAL A 377 -7.04 29.11 41.27
N ILE A 378 -7.21 27.90 40.74
CA ILE A 378 -7.93 26.83 41.42
C ILE A 378 -7.23 26.37 42.70
N LEU A 379 -5.91 26.21 42.68
CA LEU A 379 -5.14 25.86 43.88
C LEU A 379 -5.25 26.96 44.94
N MET A 380 -5.24 28.24 44.52
CA MET A 380 -5.45 29.37 45.42
C MET A 380 -6.86 29.34 46.03
N LEU A 381 -7.90 29.11 45.22
CA LEU A 381 -9.27 28.96 45.70
C LEU A 381 -9.40 27.76 46.66
N SER A 382 -8.82 26.63 46.32
CA SER A 382 -8.91 25.42 47.15
C SER A 382 -8.21 25.58 48.50
N THR A 383 -7.01 26.19 48.52
CA THR A 383 -6.22 26.32 49.77
C THR A 383 -6.60 27.52 50.63
N ARG A 384 -7.11 28.61 50.04
CA ARG A 384 -7.41 29.85 50.77
C ARG A 384 -8.89 30.12 50.92
N PHE A 385 -9.69 29.87 49.88
CA PHE A 385 -11.09 30.25 49.86
C PHE A 385 -11.99 29.19 50.51
N VAL A 386 -11.78 27.90 50.18
CA VAL A 386 -12.60 26.80 50.71
C VAL A 386 -12.58 26.70 52.25
N PRO A 387 -11.42 26.79 52.93
CA PRO A 387 -11.40 26.73 54.40
C PRO A 387 -12.13 27.90 55.05
N VAL A 388 -11.97 29.12 54.52
CA VAL A 388 -12.63 30.32 55.05
C VAL A 388 -14.15 30.24 54.89
N MET A 389 -14.63 29.69 53.77
CA MET A 389 -16.06 29.44 53.56
C MET A 389 -16.61 28.34 54.47
N PHE A 390 -15.81 27.32 54.76
CA PHE A 390 -16.19 26.26 55.70
C PHE A 390 -16.24 26.75 57.16
N GLU A 391 -15.33 27.62 57.57
CA GLU A 391 -15.38 28.25 58.90
C GLU A 391 -16.59 29.19 59.02
N ALA A 392 -16.83 30.01 57.99
CA ALA A 392 -17.99 30.88 57.92
C ALA A 392 -19.31 30.08 57.91
N SER A 393 -19.35 28.91 57.25
CA SER A 393 -20.54 28.05 57.22
C SER A 393 -20.88 27.49 58.58
N GLN A 394 -19.89 27.02 59.34
CA GLN A 394 -20.09 26.54 60.70
C GLN A 394 -20.54 27.65 61.66
N ALA A 395 -19.99 28.85 61.55
CA ALA A 395 -20.38 29.99 62.39
C ALA A 395 -21.85 30.38 62.19
N VAL A 396 -22.36 30.31 60.96
CA VAL A 396 -23.75 30.64 60.63
C VAL A 396 -24.70 29.47 60.94
N ALA A 397 -24.27 28.22 60.77
CA ALA A 397 -25.04 27.03 61.14
C ALA A 397 -25.39 27.00 62.64
N GLY A 398 -24.49 27.50 63.51
CA GLY A 398 -24.75 27.66 64.95
C GLY A 398 -25.75 28.76 65.33
N SER A 399 -26.13 29.64 64.40
CA SER A 399 -27.01 30.80 64.67
C SER A 399 -28.52 30.51 64.56
N GLY A 400 -28.92 29.37 64.00
CA GLY A 400 -30.34 28.98 63.85
C GLY A 400 -31.18 29.87 62.90
N SER A 401 -30.55 30.76 62.12
CA SER A 401 -31.25 31.66 61.20
C SER A 401 -31.67 30.93 59.91
N ALA A 402 -32.88 31.22 59.38
CA ALA A 402 -33.40 30.59 58.16
C ALA A 402 -32.56 30.86 56.90
N GLY A 403 -31.83 31.98 56.86
CA GLY A 403 -30.83 32.28 55.81
C GLY A 403 -29.51 31.49 55.97
N GLY A 404 -29.26 30.94 57.16
CA GLY A 404 -28.08 30.15 57.47
C GLY A 404 -28.09 28.72 56.92
N SER A 405 -29.25 28.21 56.50
CA SER A 405 -29.38 26.89 55.87
C SER A 405 -28.68 26.82 54.50
N PHE A 406 -28.62 27.93 53.76
CA PHE A 406 -27.99 27.99 52.43
C PHE A 406 -26.46 27.95 52.49
N ILE A 407 -25.91 28.45 53.60
CA ILE A 407 -24.46 28.51 53.84
C ILE A 407 -24.01 27.31 54.70
N GLY A 408 -24.83 26.86 55.65
CA GLY A 408 -24.49 25.85 56.65
C GLY A 408 -24.35 24.40 56.15
N SER A 409 -24.74 24.11 54.91
CA SER A 409 -24.57 22.79 54.26
C SER A 409 -23.41 22.75 53.26
N PHE A 410 -22.50 23.72 53.31
CA PHE A 410 -21.31 23.72 52.47
C PHE A 410 -20.41 22.51 52.79
N ASP A 411 -20.26 21.64 51.79
CA ASP A 411 -19.35 20.49 51.84
C ASP A 411 -18.05 20.83 51.06
N PRO A 412 -16.93 21.05 51.76
CA PRO A 412 -15.64 21.34 51.14
C PRO A 412 -15.21 20.28 50.11
N ASP A 413 -15.46 19.01 50.40
CA ASP A 413 -14.94 17.90 49.60
C ASP A 413 -15.64 17.81 48.24
N ASN A 414 -16.95 18.04 48.22
CA ASN A 414 -17.73 18.12 46.99
C ASN A 414 -17.33 19.33 46.14
N PHE A 415 -17.06 20.48 46.77
CA PHE A 415 -16.62 21.67 46.04
C PHE A 415 -15.22 21.48 45.40
N ILE A 416 -14.27 20.92 46.14
CA ILE A 416 -12.93 20.60 45.63
C ILE A 416 -13.03 19.58 44.48
N ARG A 417 -13.92 18.58 44.59
CA ARG A 417 -14.14 17.59 43.53
C ARG A 417 -14.64 18.22 42.23
N VAL A 418 -15.57 19.19 42.30
CA VAL A 418 -16.05 19.91 41.12
C VAL A 418 -14.91 20.72 40.47
N LEU A 419 -14.07 21.38 41.27
CA LEU A 419 -12.89 22.09 40.77
C LEU A 419 -11.87 21.14 40.11
N TYR A 420 -11.72 19.93 40.65
CA TYR A 420 -10.90 18.87 40.06
C TYR A 420 -11.44 18.46 38.69
N HIS A 421 -12.74 18.17 38.57
CA HIS A 421 -13.35 17.82 37.28
C HIS A 421 -13.20 18.94 36.25
N ALA A 422 -13.42 20.19 36.65
CA ALA A 422 -13.22 21.36 35.78
C ALA A 422 -11.77 21.45 35.27
N SER A 423 -10.79 21.18 36.13
CA SER A 423 -9.36 21.19 35.80
C SER A 423 -8.97 20.09 34.83
N VAL A 424 -9.48 18.88 35.03
CA VAL A 424 -9.24 17.74 34.14
C VAL A 424 -9.86 18.01 32.76
N ILE A 425 -11.13 18.44 32.72
CA ILE A 425 -11.82 18.74 31.46
C ILE A 425 -11.10 19.87 30.71
N GLN A 426 -10.71 20.93 31.40
CA GLN A 426 -9.98 22.02 30.78
C GLN A 426 -8.61 21.56 30.26
N GLY A 427 -7.83 20.80 31.04
CA GLY A 427 -6.53 20.30 30.61
C GLY A 427 -6.65 19.42 29.38
N PHE A 428 -7.68 18.58 29.32
CA PHE A 428 -7.96 17.75 28.15
C PHE A 428 -8.24 18.60 26.90
N MET A 429 -9.16 19.56 27.00
CA MET A 429 -9.58 20.40 25.87
C MET A 429 -8.49 21.39 25.44
N SER A 430 -7.81 22.04 26.38
CA SER A 430 -6.69 22.95 26.11
C SER A 430 -5.53 22.23 25.42
N GLY A 431 -5.28 20.97 25.77
CA GLY A 431 -4.31 20.12 25.09
C GLY A 431 -4.70 19.77 23.66
N LEU A 432 -5.98 19.49 23.40
CA LEU A 432 -6.47 19.23 22.04
C LEU A 432 -6.30 20.47 21.15
N VAL A 433 -6.69 21.64 21.67
CA VAL A 433 -6.53 22.93 20.99
C VAL A 433 -5.06 23.23 20.75
N ALA A 434 -4.19 23.02 21.74
CA ALA A 434 -2.75 23.23 21.61
C ALA A 434 -2.15 22.39 20.46
N GLY A 435 -2.51 21.11 20.35
CA GLY A 435 -2.02 20.28 19.24
C GLY A 435 -2.63 20.62 17.88
N GLN A 436 -3.92 20.98 17.84
CA GLN A 436 -4.57 21.41 16.60
C GLN A 436 -3.93 22.69 16.05
N LEU A 437 -3.61 23.66 16.91
CA LEU A 437 -2.93 24.89 16.51
C LEU A 437 -1.49 24.61 16.08
N GLY A 438 -0.74 23.79 16.82
CA GLY A 438 0.67 23.52 16.54
C GLY A 438 0.96 22.64 15.31
N GLU A 439 0.18 21.57 15.11
CA GLU A 439 0.44 20.55 14.07
C GLU A 439 -0.70 20.45 13.04
N SER A 440 -1.67 21.38 13.07
CA SER A 440 -2.85 21.43 12.18
C SER A 440 -3.72 20.16 12.19
N ARG A 441 -3.58 19.31 13.22
CA ARG A 441 -4.32 18.04 13.37
C ARG A 441 -4.73 17.83 14.82
N ILE A 442 -5.93 17.32 15.03
CA ILE A 442 -6.47 17.05 16.38
C ILE A 442 -5.72 15.87 17.05
N SER A 443 -5.29 14.87 16.26
CA SER A 443 -4.55 13.71 16.77
C SER A 443 -3.23 14.07 17.45
N ALA A 444 -2.58 15.16 17.01
CA ALA A 444 -1.40 15.72 17.64
C ALA A 444 -1.69 16.35 19.03
N GLY A 445 -2.95 16.72 19.28
CA GLY A 445 -3.42 17.24 20.57
C GLY A 445 -3.42 16.21 21.68
N LEU A 446 -3.62 14.93 21.36
CA LEU A 446 -3.76 13.87 22.37
C LEU A 446 -2.56 13.80 23.34
N LYS A 447 -1.33 14.04 22.85
CA LYS A 447 -0.13 14.07 23.72
C LYS A 447 -0.16 15.26 24.70
N HIS A 448 -0.58 16.43 24.23
CA HIS A 448 -0.67 17.62 25.06
C HIS A 448 -1.82 17.47 26.06
N SER A 449 -2.97 16.93 25.64
CA SER A 449 -4.09 16.60 26.52
C SER A 449 -3.69 15.65 27.64
N PHE A 450 -2.93 14.59 27.33
CA PHE A 450 -2.41 13.69 28.35
C PHE A 450 -1.49 14.42 29.35
N ILE A 451 -0.53 15.20 28.85
CA ILE A 451 0.42 15.93 29.72
C ILE A 451 -0.32 16.93 30.64
N LEU A 452 -1.25 17.72 30.10
CA LEU A 452 -1.98 18.72 30.89
C LEU A 452 -2.95 18.08 31.89
N THR A 453 -3.67 17.02 31.50
CA THR A 453 -4.53 16.28 32.44
C THR A 453 -3.72 15.58 33.53
N PHE A 454 -2.53 15.07 33.21
CA PHE A 454 -1.62 14.49 34.18
C PHE A 454 -1.15 15.54 35.20
N ILE A 455 -0.80 16.74 34.75
CA ILE A 455 -0.45 17.85 35.64
C ILE A 455 -1.63 18.25 36.53
N ALA A 456 -2.86 18.31 35.99
CA ALA A 456 -4.06 18.57 36.80
C ALA A 456 -4.22 17.50 37.89
N TRP A 457 -4.11 16.22 37.53
CA TRP A 457 -4.22 15.12 38.49
C TRP A 457 -3.15 15.20 39.59
N VAL A 458 -1.89 15.43 39.24
CA VAL A 458 -0.81 15.61 40.22
C VAL A 458 -1.05 16.83 41.12
N SER A 459 -1.56 17.94 40.58
CA SER A 459 -1.80 19.16 41.36
C SER A 459 -2.84 18.94 42.46
N PHE A 460 -3.88 18.15 42.19
CA PHE A 460 -4.90 17.78 43.19
C PHE A 460 -4.50 16.60 44.08
N LEU A 461 -3.49 15.81 43.69
CA LEU A 461 -2.89 14.80 44.57
C LEU A 461 -2.04 15.45 45.69
N ILE A 462 -1.46 16.62 45.41
CA ILE A 462 -0.64 17.38 46.35
C ILE A 462 -1.50 18.21 47.34
N LEU A 463 -2.70 18.59 46.92
CA LEU A 463 -3.69 19.28 47.74
C LEU A 463 -4.35 18.30 48.72
#